data_AF-W4MEV9-F1
#
_entry.id   AF-W4MEV9-F1
#
_cell.length_a   1.000
_cell.length_b   1.000
_cell.length_c   1.000
_cell.angle_alpha   90.00
_cell.angle_beta   90.00
_cell.angle_gamma   90.00
#
_symmetry.space_group_name_H-M   'P 1'
#
loop_
_entity.id
_entity.type
_entity.pdbx_description
1 polymer ?
#
loop_
_entity_poly.entity_id
_entity_poly.type
_entity_poly.pdbx_seq_one_letter_code
_entity_poly.pdbx_strand_id
1 'polypeptide(L)'
;MPRKGAQKPMVTRLSITKVRVNFGAVVKRVHLNKEYIIIEKDGIPIAGLMDIDEFEDYLEQQDVAVRTTIEESDAEYRAGKSRPASELLSELAIEKPKKVQPKR
;
A
#
# COMPACT_ATOMS: atom_id res chain seq x y z
N MET A 1 10.68 -9.46 -6.98
CA MET A 1 11.68 -8.49 -6.48
C MET A 1 11.21 -7.97 -5.13
N PRO A 2 12.03 -7.95 -4.08
CA PRO A 2 11.61 -7.44 -2.77
C PRO A 2 11.41 -5.92 -2.86
N ARG A 3 10.31 -5.40 -2.28
CA ARG A 3 10.08 -3.96 -2.14
C ARG A 3 11.33 -3.32 -1.53
N LYS A 4 11.99 -2.45 -2.31
CA LYS A 4 13.20 -1.72 -1.92
C LYS A 4 12.80 -0.77 -0.77
N GLY A 5 13.05 -1.18 0.47
CA GLY A 5 12.74 -0.40 1.66
C GLY A 5 11.70 -1.00 2.62
N ALA A 6 11.54 -2.32 2.69
CA ALA A 6 10.79 -2.95 3.80
C ALA A 6 11.59 -2.82 5.12
N GLN A 7 11.66 -1.61 5.64
CA GLN A 7 12.10 -1.35 7.00
C GLN A 7 11.09 -2.07 7.90
N LYS A 8 11.59 -2.95 8.78
CA LYS A 8 10.76 -3.78 9.63
C LYS A 8 9.77 -2.86 10.38
N PRO A 9 8.45 -3.03 10.22
CA PRO A 9 7.50 -2.10 10.80
C PRO A 9 7.70 -2.01 12.31
N MET A 10 7.97 -0.81 12.80
CA MET A 10 8.18 -0.58 14.22
C MET A 10 6.83 -0.66 14.92
N VAL A 11 6.69 -1.62 15.82
CA VAL A 11 5.48 -1.80 16.64
C VAL A 11 5.72 -1.20 18.01
N THR A 12 4.96 -0.15 18.35
CA THR A 12 5.04 0.53 19.64
C THR A 12 3.74 0.35 20.42
N ARG A 13 3.84 0.18 21.73
CA ARG A 13 2.67 0.09 22.63
C ARG A 13 2.49 1.41 23.36
N LEU A 14 1.27 1.94 23.37
CA LEU A 14 0.92 3.17 24.08
C LEU A 14 -0.39 3.00 24.83
N SER A 15 -0.46 3.54 26.05
CA SER A 15 -1.74 3.59 26.76
C SER A 15 -2.73 4.53 26.06
N ILE A 16 -4.02 4.21 26.13
CA ILE A 16 -5.11 5.02 25.58
C ILE A 16 -5.05 6.47 26.09
N THR A 17 -4.64 6.67 27.33
CA THR A 17 -4.44 8.01 27.91
C THR A 17 -3.35 8.79 27.17
N LYS A 18 -2.20 8.18 26.90
CA LYS A 18 -1.10 8.82 26.15
C LYS A 18 -1.49 9.11 24.71
N VAL A 19 -2.22 8.20 24.08
CA VAL A 19 -2.72 8.37 22.72
C VAL A 19 -3.73 9.52 22.65
N ARG A 20 -4.66 9.60 23.60
CA ARG A 20 -5.68 10.65 23.64
C ARG A 20 -5.08 12.05 23.80
N VAL A 21 -4.09 12.20 24.67
CA VAL A 21 -3.42 13.49 24.92
C VAL A 21 -2.58 13.93 23.71
N ASN A 22 -1.94 12.98 23.01
CA ASN A 22 -0.98 13.27 21.95
C ASN A 22 -1.45 12.80 20.56
N PHE A 23 -2.76 12.75 20.33
CA PHE A 23 -3.31 12.04 19.17
C PHE A 23 -2.77 12.54 17.83
N GLY A 24 -2.70 13.86 17.63
CA GLY A 24 -2.17 14.43 16.38
C GLY A 24 -0.71 14.06 16.11
N ALA A 25 0.15 14.06 17.14
CA ALA A 25 1.54 13.65 17.01
C ALA A 25 1.69 12.15 16.75
N VAL A 26 0.83 11.34 17.39
CA VAL A 26 0.76 9.89 17.20
C VAL A 26 0.36 9.56 15.76
N VAL A 27 -0.70 10.19 15.22
CA VAL A 27 -1.14 10.00 13.83
C VAL A 27 -0.05 10.43 12.85
N LYS A 28 0.63 11.56 13.10
CA LYS A 28 1.73 12.03 12.25
C LYS A 28 2.90 11.02 12.20
N ARG A 29 3.23 10.39 13.33
CA ARG A 29 4.26 9.33 13.37
C ARG A 29 3.85 8.12 12.56
N VAL A 30 2.60 7.66 12.71
CA VAL A 30 2.06 6.53 11.95
C VAL A 30 2.13 6.83 10.46
N HIS A 31 1.71 8.01 10.03
CA HIS A 31 1.69 8.37 8.61
C HIS A 31 3.08 8.55 8.00
N LEU A 32 3.99 9.26 8.69
CA LEU A 32 5.31 9.60 8.15
C LEU A 32 6.34 8.48 8.32
N ASN A 33 6.32 7.77 9.46
CA ASN A 33 7.32 6.76 9.78
C ASN A 33 6.81 5.34 9.48
N LYS A 34 5.57 5.19 9.01
CA LYS A 34 4.89 3.91 8.81
C LYS A 34 5.00 3.02 10.06
N GLU A 35 4.77 3.64 11.21
CA GLU A 35 4.82 3.01 12.52
C GLU A 35 3.46 2.37 12.85
N TYR A 36 3.49 1.21 13.50
CA TYR A 36 2.30 0.54 14.01
C TYR A 36 2.18 0.78 15.51
N ILE A 37 1.01 1.22 15.95
CA ILE A 37 0.77 1.51 17.37
C ILE A 37 -0.31 0.62 17.91
N ILE A 38 0.04 -0.16 18.94
CA ILE A 38 -0.92 -0.91 19.75
C ILE A 38 -1.37 0.01 20.89
N ILE A 39 -2.67 0.27 20.94
CA ILE A 39 -3.30 1.07 21.98
C ILE A 39 -3.74 0.13 23.11
N GLU A 40 -3.30 0.43 24.32
CA GLU A 40 -3.56 -0.38 25.51
C GLU A 40 -4.44 0.35 26.53
N LYS A 41 -5.28 -0.39 27.23
CA LYS A 41 -5.98 0.06 28.43
C LYS A 41 -5.64 -0.90 29.56
N ASP A 42 -5.05 -0.38 30.63
CA ASP A 42 -4.62 -1.19 31.78
C ASP A 42 -3.68 -2.35 31.40
N GLY A 43 -2.82 -2.11 30.38
CA GLY A 43 -1.90 -3.12 29.82
C GLY A 43 -2.54 -4.12 28.85
N ILE A 44 -3.84 -4.02 28.61
CA ILE A 44 -4.56 -4.87 27.66
C ILE A 44 -4.62 -4.18 26.30
N PRO A 45 -4.17 -4.80 25.20
CA PRO A 45 -4.30 -4.23 23.86
C PRO A 45 -5.77 -4.21 23.43
N ILE A 46 -6.27 -3.04 23.04
CA ILE A 46 -7.68 -2.82 22.68
C ILE A 46 -7.89 -2.32 21.27
N ALA A 47 -6.88 -1.71 20.65
CA ALA A 47 -6.95 -1.22 19.28
C ALA A 47 -5.55 -1.15 18.65
N GLY A 48 -5.50 -1.20 17.32
CA GLY A 48 -4.32 -0.90 16.53
C GLY A 48 -4.51 0.41 15.77
N LEU A 49 -3.42 1.13 15.56
CA LEU A 49 -3.34 2.27 14.67
C LEU A 49 -2.23 2.00 13.66
N MET A 50 -2.55 2.15 12.38
CA MET A 50 -1.65 1.99 11.26
C MET A 50 -1.97 3.06 10.21
N ASP A 51 -1.08 3.21 9.23
CA ASP A 51 -1.26 4.15 8.14
C ASP A 51 -2.45 3.74 7.26
N ILE A 52 -3.16 4.74 6.71
CA ILE A 52 -4.40 4.50 5.96
C ILE A 52 -4.16 3.75 4.66
N ASP A 53 -3.11 4.10 3.91
CA ASP A 53 -2.78 3.44 2.64
C ASP A 53 -2.47 1.95 2.90
N GLU A 54 -1.74 1.67 3.99
CA GLU A 54 -1.40 0.30 4.36
C GLU A 54 -2.61 -0.50 4.87
N PHE A 55 -3.58 0.17 5.51
CA PHE A 55 -4.84 -0.47 5.91
C PHE A 55 -5.71 -0.81 4.70
N GLU A 56 -5.79 0.09 3.72
CA GLU A 56 -6.50 -0.14 2.46
C GLU A 56 -5.88 -1.31 1.68
N ASP A 57 -4.55 -1.33 1.52
CA ASP A 57 -3.80 -2.45 0.92
C ASP A 57 -4.06 -3.77 1.65
N TYR A 58 -4.16 -3.75 2.99
CA TYR A 58 -4.45 -4.94 3.79
C TYR A 58 -5.86 -5.46 3.54
N LEU A 59 -6.86 -4.57 3.46
CA LEU A 59 -8.24 -4.95 3.16
C LEU A 59 -8.39 -5.48 1.73
N GLU A 60 -7.73 -4.85 0.76
CA GLU A 60 -7.72 -5.32 -0.63
C GLU A 60 -7.13 -6.72 -0.74
N GLN A 61 -6.04 -7.00 -0.02
CA GLN A 61 -5.44 -8.34 0.06
C GLN A 61 -6.34 -9.39 0.72
N GLN A 62 -7.45 -9.04 1.39
CA GLN A 62 -8.40 -10.04 1.88
C GLN A 62 -9.37 -10.53 0.81
N ASP A 63 -9.51 -9.81 -0.29
CA ASP A 63 -10.34 -10.24 -1.41
C ASP A 63 -9.71 -11.44 -2.12
N VAL A 64 -10.48 -12.52 -2.22
CA VAL A 64 -10.05 -13.77 -2.86
C VAL A 64 -9.77 -13.55 -4.34
N ALA A 65 -10.55 -12.71 -5.03
CA ALA A 65 -10.34 -12.41 -6.44
C ALA A 65 -8.98 -11.72 -6.66
N VAL A 66 -8.65 -10.75 -5.81
CA VAL A 66 -7.35 -10.07 -5.84
C VAL A 66 -6.21 -11.06 -5.60
N ARG A 67 -6.34 -11.94 -4.60
CA ARG A 67 -5.33 -12.99 -4.34
C ARG A 67 -5.11 -13.90 -5.54
N THR A 68 -6.19 -14.39 -6.15
CA THR A 68 -6.08 -15.27 -7.32
C THR A 68 -5.40 -14.57 -8.48
N THR A 69 -5.77 -13.33 -8.79
CA THR A 69 -5.11 -12.55 -9.85
C THR A 69 -3.62 -12.30 -9.55
N ILE A 70 -3.27 -12.02 -8.29
CA ILE A 70 -1.86 -11.88 -7.86
C ILE A 70 -1.12 -13.20 -8.08
N GLU A 71 -1.66 -14.33 -7.64
CA GLU A 71 -1.04 -15.66 -7.78
C GLU A 71 -0.83 -16.04 -9.26
N GLU A 72 -1.85 -15.83 -10.10
CA GLU A 72 -1.77 -16.06 -11.55
C GLU A 72 -0.69 -15.18 -12.18
N SER A 73 -0.70 -13.88 -11.88
CA SER A 73 0.29 -12.93 -12.40
C SER A 73 1.71 -13.30 -11.97
N ASP A 74 1.89 -13.72 -10.71
CA ASP A 74 3.19 -14.14 -10.17
C ASP A 74 3.71 -15.41 -10.87
N ALA A 75 2.81 -16.37 -11.15
CA ALA A 75 3.14 -17.59 -11.89
C ALA A 75 3.55 -17.26 -13.34
N GLU A 76 2.82 -16.38 -14.01
CA GLU A 76 3.15 -15.95 -15.38
C GLU A 76 4.46 -15.17 -15.45
N TYR A 77 4.72 -14.29 -14.49
CA TYR A 77 5.98 -13.58 -14.36
C TYR A 77 7.15 -14.55 -14.16
N ARG A 78 7.02 -15.53 -13.26
CA ARG A 78 8.05 -16.57 -13.03
C ARG A 78 8.25 -17.47 -14.24
N ALA A 79 7.20 -17.71 -15.02
CA ALA A 79 7.27 -18.43 -16.29
C ALA A 79 7.86 -17.59 -17.43
N GLY A 80 8.23 -16.32 -17.19
CA GLY A 80 8.83 -15.44 -18.19
C GLY A 80 7.83 -14.87 -19.21
N LYS A 81 6.52 -14.98 -18.96
CA LYS A 81 5.48 -14.44 -19.84
C LYS A 81 5.31 -12.91 -19.75
N SER A 82 6.17 -12.25 -18.97
CA SER A 82 6.20 -10.80 -18.89
C SER A 82 6.88 -10.17 -20.10
N ARG A 83 6.51 -8.93 -20.44
CA ARG A 83 7.19 -8.14 -21.47
C ARG A 83 7.78 -6.84 -20.90
N PRO A 84 8.85 -6.30 -21.51
CA PRO A 84 9.42 -5.03 -21.08
C PRO A 84 8.40 -3.89 -21.18
N ALA A 85 8.39 -3.01 -20.17
CA ALA A 85 7.51 -1.83 -20.18
C ALA A 85 7.74 -0.93 -21.40
N SER A 86 8.98 -0.81 -21.88
CA SER A 86 9.34 0.00 -23.05
C SER A 86 8.64 -0.47 -24.33
N GLU A 87 8.48 -1.80 -24.49
CA GLU A 87 7.85 -2.40 -25.66
C GLU A 87 6.34 -2.08 -25.66
N LEU A 88 5.66 -2.35 -24.56
CA LEU A 88 4.26 -1.98 -24.34
C LEU A 88 4.01 -0.48 -24.55
N LEU A 89 4.85 0.39 -23.96
CA LEU A 89 4.69 1.84 -24.08
C LEU A 89 4.88 2.33 -25.51
N SER A 90 5.77 1.69 -26.28
CA SER A 90 5.97 2.01 -27.69
C SER A 90 4.75 1.65 -28.54
N GLU A 91 4.13 0.49 -28.31
CA GLU A 91 2.87 0.09 -28.96
C GLU A 91 1.74 1.10 -28.66
N LEU A 92 1.51 1.42 -27.39
CA LEU A 92 0.45 2.35 -26.98
C LEU A 92 0.68 3.78 -27.48
N ALA A 93 1.94 4.19 -27.67
CA ALA A 93 2.27 5.51 -28.24
C ALA A 93 1.94 5.58 -29.74
N ILE A 94 2.01 4.46 -30.45
CA ILE A 94 1.65 4.34 -31.87
C ILE A 94 0.12 4.39 -32.04
N GLU A 95 -0.65 3.91 -31.06
CA GLU A 95 -2.11 3.84 -31.11
C GLU A 95 -2.87 5.12 -30.69
N LYS A 96 -2.20 6.19 -30.24
CA LYS A 96 -2.91 7.44 -29.89
C LYS A 96 -3.58 8.06 -31.12
N PRO A 97 -4.92 8.28 -31.13
CA PRO A 97 -5.58 8.97 -32.24
C PRO A 97 -5.13 10.44 -32.29
N LYS A 98 -4.90 10.94 -33.51
CA LYS A 98 -4.55 12.33 -33.82
C LYS A 98 -5.46 13.30 -33.03
N LYS A 99 -4.84 14.23 -32.31
CA LYS A 99 -5.52 15.38 -31.69
C LYS A 99 -6.49 16.01 -32.71
N VAL A 100 -7.79 15.94 -32.42
CA VAL A 100 -8.80 16.70 -33.16
C VAL A 100 -8.50 18.18 -32.87
N GLN A 101 -8.04 18.91 -33.88
CA GLN A 101 -7.81 20.35 -33.75
C GLN A 101 -9.16 21.07 -33.61
N PRO A 102 -9.28 22.07 -32.71
CA PRO A 102 -10.51 22.84 -32.60
C PRO A 102 -10.68 23.67 -33.89
N LYS A 103 -11.84 23.52 -34.55
CA LYS A 103 -12.25 24.42 -35.64
C LYS A 103 -12.36 25.84 -35.07
N ARG A 104 -11.64 26.77 -35.69
CA ARG A 104 -11.76 28.22 -35.46
C ARG A 104 -13.07 28.76 -36.01
#